data_AF-A0A7R9KDL3-F1
#
_entry.id   AF-A0A7R9KDL3-F1
#
_cell.length_a   1.000
_cell.length_b   1.000
_cell.length_c   1.000
_cell.angle_alpha   90.00
_cell.angle_beta   90.00
_cell.angle_gamma   90.00
#
_symmetry.space_group_name_H-M   'P 1'
#
loop_
_entity.id
_entity.type
_entity.pdbx_description
1 polymer ?
#
loop_
_entity_poly.entity_id
_entity_poly.type
_entity_poly.pdbx_seq_one_letter_code
_entity_poly.pdbx_strand_id
1 'polypeptide(L)'
;MYCLSACLLDPGISDKRDPRWVGAWWIGFVILGTLIFTFSLPLFLFPAEFKTGLVFSNKKDGEKSPQVVVKKRNKDQELSPLLRLVKNPIYMCYVFGTTFRVFGVMGYYTFKPKFLESQYKKSASTANLFSGIVGTVPAAIGLLLGGAYLTYVQPGPLQLTSFITVVELLGTMSYVSALFLGCPQTTYAALPVNNANTYGADLMCNTNCSCPQKFQPICGPDNYTNYFSACFAGCSPQSLISMNGTKQYSDCSCIDSPGVATEGFCEPNCGNNFEILILLGAIAGIIGRPAMAAFIPYPLVYGWVTNTACEVWESKCGKTGNCLVYDSDKFRNRLHGLTLTLYYIGSVFDIIVVLLSKRIKNLYEDEEEEDQESDDNINNK
;
A
#
# COMPACT_ATOMS: atom_id res chain seq x y z
N MET A 1 -30.99 6.52 36.44
CA MET A 1 -30.88 5.48 35.38
C MET A 1 -30.91 6.13 34.00
N TYR A 2 -29.94 6.99 33.68
CA TYR A 2 -29.82 7.67 32.37
C TYR A 2 -28.35 7.93 32.03
N CYS A 3 -27.56 6.87 31.82
CA CYS A 3 -26.20 6.97 31.25
C CYS A 3 -25.99 6.03 30.04
N LEU A 4 -27.05 5.40 29.53
CA LEU A 4 -26.97 4.48 28.38
C LEU A 4 -27.19 5.14 27.02
N SER A 5 -27.57 6.42 26.98
CA SER A 5 -27.96 7.11 25.74
C SER A 5 -26.86 7.95 25.09
N ALA A 6 -25.71 8.15 25.74
CA ALA A 6 -24.66 9.05 25.24
C ALA A 6 -23.72 8.45 24.18
N CYS A 7 -23.68 7.11 24.03
CA CYS A 7 -22.78 6.47 23.06
C CYS A 7 -23.27 6.52 21.60
N LEU A 8 -24.51 6.94 21.35
CA LEU A 8 -25.12 7.04 20.02
C LEU A 8 -25.54 8.47 19.64
N LEU A 9 -25.15 9.47 20.43
CA LEU A 9 -25.38 10.87 20.03
C LEU A 9 -24.49 11.16 18.81
N ASP A 10 -25.17 11.38 17.68
CA ASP A 10 -24.58 11.84 16.42
C ASP A 10 -23.64 13.02 16.75
N PRO A 11 -22.34 12.97 16.39
CA PRO A 11 -21.33 13.94 16.84
C PRO A 11 -21.52 15.39 16.39
N GLY A 12 -22.72 15.74 15.88
CA GLY A 12 -23.08 17.07 15.41
C GLY A 12 -22.17 17.53 14.27
N ILE A 13 -21.74 16.60 13.40
CA ILE A 13 -20.83 16.90 12.30
C ILE A 13 -21.64 17.58 11.19
N SER A 14 -21.96 18.86 11.39
CA SER A 14 -22.64 19.69 10.39
C SER A 14 -21.67 20.48 9.51
N ASP A 15 -20.41 20.66 9.94
CA ASP A 15 -19.39 21.42 9.20
C ASP A 15 -18.44 20.47 8.44
N LYS A 16 -18.29 20.70 7.13
CA LYS A 16 -17.35 19.96 6.26
C LYS A 16 -15.88 20.17 6.64
N ARG A 17 -15.61 21.15 7.51
CA ARG A 17 -14.28 21.47 8.06
C ARG A 17 -13.97 20.75 9.37
N ASP A 18 -14.92 20.00 9.94
CA ASP A 18 -14.62 19.18 11.12
C ASP A 18 -13.60 18.09 10.71
N PRO A 19 -12.45 17.97 11.38
CA PRO A 19 -11.44 16.95 11.06
C PRO A 19 -11.95 15.51 11.17
N ARG A 20 -13.14 15.29 11.77
CA ARG A 20 -13.82 14.00 11.87
C ARG A 20 -14.80 13.74 10.72
N TRP A 21 -14.99 14.69 9.80
CA TRP A 21 -15.87 14.52 8.64
C TRP A 21 -15.23 13.55 7.65
N VAL A 22 -15.79 12.33 7.58
CA VAL A 22 -15.28 11.22 6.73
C VAL A 22 -15.59 11.45 5.23
N GLY A 23 -16.37 12.48 4.92
CA GLY A 23 -16.75 12.81 3.55
C GLY A 23 -17.68 11.79 2.90
N ALA A 24 -18.09 12.07 1.67
CA ALA A 24 -18.90 11.16 0.86
C ALA A 24 -18.01 10.08 0.20
N TRP A 25 -17.30 9.31 1.03
CA TRP A 25 -16.35 8.26 0.62
C TRP A 25 -16.97 7.22 -0.32
N TRP A 26 -18.29 7.02 -0.25
CA TRP A 26 -19.04 6.09 -1.10
C TRP A 26 -19.19 6.54 -2.57
N ILE A 27 -19.06 7.85 -2.86
CA ILE A 27 -19.21 8.38 -4.22
C ILE A 27 -18.19 7.75 -5.18
N GLY A 28 -16.99 7.47 -4.69
CA GLY A 28 -15.94 6.80 -5.47
C GLY A 28 -16.38 5.42 -6.00
N PHE A 29 -17.09 4.62 -5.18
CA PHE A 29 -17.58 3.31 -5.62
C PHE A 29 -18.68 3.41 -6.67
N VAL A 30 -19.54 4.41 -6.57
CA VAL A 30 -20.60 4.64 -7.56
C VAL A 30 -19.98 5.02 -8.91
N ILE A 31 -19.03 5.95 -8.92
CA ILE A 31 -18.34 6.36 -10.16
C ILE A 31 -17.54 5.19 -10.77
N LEU A 32 -16.78 4.46 -9.96
CA LEU A 32 -16.00 3.32 -10.45
C LEU A 32 -16.89 2.19 -10.95
N GLY A 33 -17.98 1.90 -10.22
CA GLY A 33 -18.94 0.86 -10.58
C GLY A 33 -19.65 1.16 -11.90
N THR A 34 -20.06 2.42 -12.13
CA THR A 34 -20.67 2.81 -13.40
C THR A 34 -19.67 2.72 -14.55
N LEU A 35 -18.42 3.16 -14.36
CA LEU A 35 -17.38 3.02 -15.37
C LEU A 35 -17.13 1.55 -15.74
N ILE A 36 -16.90 0.67 -14.76
CA ILE A 36 -16.70 -0.76 -14.99
C ILE A 36 -17.90 -1.36 -15.72
N PHE A 37 -19.12 -1.01 -15.32
CA PHE A 37 -20.33 -1.47 -16.00
C PHE A 37 -20.36 -1.03 -17.47
N THR A 38 -20.07 0.23 -17.77
CA THR A 38 -20.03 0.72 -19.16
C THR A 38 -18.96 0.02 -20.01
N PHE A 39 -17.77 -0.24 -19.46
CA PHE A 39 -16.70 -0.98 -20.16
C PHE A 39 -16.97 -2.48 -20.29
N SER A 40 -17.86 -3.05 -19.46
CA SER A 40 -18.27 -4.45 -19.58
C SER A 40 -19.29 -4.68 -20.71
N LEU A 41 -20.04 -3.66 -21.12
CA LEU A 41 -21.06 -3.79 -22.18
C LEU A 41 -20.48 -4.28 -23.52
N PRO A 42 -19.34 -3.76 -24.02
CA PRO A 42 -18.70 -4.30 -25.22
C PRO A 42 -18.24 -5.76 -25.09
N LEU A 43 -17.92 -6.24 -23.89
CA LEU A 43 -17.49 -7.63 -23.69
C LEU A 43 -18.62 -8.63 -23.95
N PHE A 44 -19.88 -8.23 -23.77
CA PHE A 44 -21.03 -9.07 -24.13
C PHE A 44 -21.20 -9.25 -25.66
N LEU A 45 -20.55 -8.41 -26.47
CA LEU A 45 -20.56 -8.55 -27.92
C LEU A 45 -19.52 -9.58 -28.40
N PHE A 46 -18.62 -10.05 -27.52
CA PHE A 46 -17.71 -11.12 -27.89
C PHE A 46 -18.45 -12.47 -27.95
N PRO A 47 -18.16 -13.30 -28.97
CA PRO A 47 -18.76 -14.62 -29.07
C PRO A 47 -18.39 -15.49 -27.87
N ALA A 48 -19.38 -16.22 -27.32
CA ALA A 48 -19.19 -17.08 -26.16
C ALA A 48 -18.18 -18.22 -26.40
N GLU A 49 -17.98 -18.59 -27.66
CA GLU A 49 -17.04 -19.64 -28.05
C GLU A 49 -16.13 -19.13 -29.17
N PHE A 50 -14.84 -19.07 -28.89
CA PHE A 50 -13.83 -19.11 -29.94
C PHE A 50 -13.70 -20.56 -30.38
N LYS A 51 -13.93 -20.87 -31.66
CA LYS A 51 -13.65 -22.20 -32.23
C LYS A 51 -12.13 -22.39 -32.32
N THR A 52 -11.48 -22.57 -31.18
CA THR A 52 -10.06 -22.90 -31.09
C THR A 52 -9.90 -24.38 -31.38
N GLY A 53 -9.26 -24.72 -32.50
CA GLY A 53 -8.93 -26.10 -32.86
C GLY A 53 -9.47 -26.59 -34.21
N LEU A 54 -9.48 -25.75 -35.25
CA LEU A 54 -9.43 -26.29 -36.62
C LEU A 54 -7.99 -26.74 -36.91
N VAL A 55 -7.63 -27.92 -36.43
CA VAL A 55 -6.45 -28.63 -36.96
C VAL A 55 -6.84 -29.12 -38.35
N PHE A 56 -6.35 -28.45 -39.38
CA PHE A 56 -6.45 -28.95 -40.76
C PHE A 56 -5.51 -30.15 -40.89
N SER A 57 -6.04 -31.35 -40.67
CA SER A 57 -5.29 -32.58 -40.97
C SER A 57 -5.17 -32.70 -42.49
N ASN A 58 -4.00 -32.41 -43.05
CA ASN A 58 -3.66 -32.77 -44.43
C ASN A 58 -3.50 -34.29 -44.50
N LYS A 59 -4.57 -35.01 -44.85
CA LYS A 59 -4.44 -36.40 -45.29
C LYS A 59 -4.00 -36.41 -46.74
N LYS A 60 -2.84 -37.02 -47.03
CA LYS A 60 -2.51 -37.49 -48.37
C LYS A 60 -3.59 -38.49 -48.80
N ASP A 61 -4.01 -38.32 -50.04
CA ASP A 61 -4.86 -39.19 -50.86
C ASP A 61 -6.38 -39.14 -50.62
N GLY A 62 -7.05 -38.51 -51.60
CA GLY A 62 -8.35 -38.91 -52.14
C GLY A 62 -9.52 -39.02 -51.16
N GLU A 63 -10.29 -37.93 -51.07
CA GLU A 63 -11.67 -37.90 -50.55
C GLU A 63 -11.85 -38.10 -49.04
N LYS A 64 -12.23 -37.01 -48.32
CA LYS A 64 -13.17 -36.99 -47.18
C LYS A 64 -13.34 -35.59 -46.58
N SER A 65 -14.57 -35.35 -46.12
CA SER A 65 -15.06 -34.15 -45.44
C SER A 65 -14.26 -33.80 -44.17
N PRO A 66 -14.18 -32.50 -43.79
CA PRO A 66 -13.46 -32.05 -42.60
C PRO A 66 -14.14 -32.61 -41.34
N GLN A 67 -13.43 -33.45 -40.57
CA GLN A 67 -13.90 -33.92 -39.27
C GLN A 67 -13.27 -33.11 -38.15
N VAL A 68 -14.13 -32.50 -37.33
CA VAL A 68 -13.77 -31.77 -36.11
C VAL A 68 -13.52 -32.80 -35.01
N VAL A 69 -12.25 -32.97 -34.61
CA VAL A 69 -11.89 -33.84 -33.48
C VAL A 69 -11.95 -33.02 -32.19
N VAL A 70 -13.03 -33.19 -31.41
CA VAL A 70 -13.14 -32.62 -30.06
C VAL A 70 -12.39 -33.54 -29.08
N LYS A 71 -11.22 -33.12 -28.61
CA LYS A 71 -10.45 -33.86 -27.60
C LYS A 71 -11.20 -33.80 -26.25
N LYS A 72 -11.75 -34.92 -25.79
CA LYS A 72 -12.48 -35.02 -24.52
C LYS A 72 -11.49 -34.93 -23.35
N ARG A 73 -11.50 -33.81 -22.65
CA ARG A 73 -10.53 -33.46 -21.58
C ARG A 73 -10.89 -34.18 -20.28
N ASN A 74 -9.95 -34.96 -19.72
CA ASN A 74 -10.15 -35.79 -18.53
C ASN A 74 -9.72 -35.05 -17.25
N LYS A 75 -10.47 -35.15 -16.15
CA LYS A 75 -10.19 -34.44 -14.88
C LYS A 75 -8.84 -34.79 -14.24
N ASP A 76 -8.41 -36.04 -14.35
CA ASP A 76 -7.11 -36.50 -13.83
C ASP A 76 -5.92 -35.88 -14.58
N GLN A 77 -6.17 -35.37 -15.79
CA GLN A 77 -5.20 -34.65 -16.61
C GLN A 77 -5.01 -33.19 -16.16
N GLU A 78 -5.91 -32.62 -15.35
CA GLU A 78 -5.84 -31.23 -14.88
C GLU A 78 -4.91 -31.01 -13.69
N LEU A 79 -4.75 -32.02 -12.81
CA LEU A 79 -3.92 -31.87 -11.60
C LEU A 79 -2.43 -32.18 -11.86
N SER A 80 -2.15 -33.06 -12.81
CA SER A 80 -0.77 -33.47 -13.12
C SER A 80 0.16 -32.32 -13.54
N PRO A 81 -0.26 -31.30 -14.32
CA PRO A 81 0.57 -30.15 -14.65
C PRO A 81 0.84 -29.24 -13.44
N LEU A 82 -0.15 -29.07 -12.56
CA LEU A 82 0.01 -28.29 -11.32
C LEU A 82 1.03 -28.96 -10.38
N LEU A 83 0.96 -30.28 -10.24
CA LEU A 83 1.93 -31.06 -9.48
C LEU A 83 3.35 -31.00 -10.08
N ARG A 84 3.48 -30.86 -11.41
CA ARG A 84 4.77 -30.64 -12.07
C ARG A 84 5.34 -29.26 -11.72
N LEU A 85 4.52 -28.21 -11.70
CA LEU A 85 4.93 -26.86 -11.29
C LEU A 85 5.45 -26.84 -9.85
N VAL A 86 4.72 -27.46 -8.92
CA VAL A 86 5.11 -27.51 -7.49
C VAL A 86 6.40 -28.32 -7.27
N LYS A 87 6.68 -29.31 -8.12
CA LYS A 87 7.93 -30.08 -8.05
C LYS A 87 9.12 -29.36 -8.69
N ASN A 88 8.90 -28.28 -9.43
CA ASN A 88 9.99 -27.53 -10.06
C ASN A 88 10.66 -26.61 -9.01
N PRO A 89 11.92 -26.88 -8.62
CA PRO A 89 12.59 -26.11 -7.58
C PRO A 89 12.82 -24.65 -7.96
N ILE A 90 13.01 -24.34 -9.25
CA ILE A 90 13.23 -22.96 -9.73
C ILE A 90 11.93 -22.16 -9.56
N TYR A 91 10.81 -22.75 -10.00
CA TYR A 91 9.49 -22.13 -9.87
C TYR A 91 9.12 -21.90 -8.41
N MET A 92 9.33 -22.88 -7.54
CA MET A 92 9.00 -22.74 -6.12
C MET A 92 9.85 -21.67 -5.44
N CYS A 93 11.17 -21.61 -5.69
CA CYS A 93 12.02 -20.53 -5.17
C CYS A 93 11.53 -19.15 -5.63
N TYR A 94 11.16 -19.02 -6.90
CA TYR A 94 10.61 -17.78 -7.44
C TYR A 94 9.29 -17.37 -6.77
N VAL A 95 8.36 -18.32 -6.57
CA VAL A 95 7.08 -18.07 -5.91
C VAL A 95 7.28 -17.67 -4.45
N PHE A 96 8.15 -18.35 -3.70
CA PHE A 96 8.47 -17.99 -2.32
C PHE A 96 9.07 -16.58 -2.22
N GLY A 97 10.08 -16.27 -3.03
CA GLY A 97 10.69 -14.93 -3.06
C GLY A 97 9.68 -13.84 -3.39
N THR A 98 8.87 -14.06 -4.44
CA THR A 98 7.81 -13.13 -4.85
C THR A 98 6.77 -12.94 -3.76
N THR A 99 6.42 -13.98 -3.02
CA THR A 99 5.41 -13.90 -1.94
C THR A 99 5.84 -12.95 -0.82
N PHE A 100 7.07 -13.07 -0.33
CA PHE A 100 7.60 -12.16 0.70
C PHE A 100 7.61 -10.71 0.22
N ARG A 101 7.96 -10.51 -1.05
CA ARG A 101 8.04 -9.19 -1.65
C ARG A 101 6.67 -8.55 -1.83
N VAL A 102 5.70 -9.30 -2.35
CA VAL A 102 4.29 -8.88 -2.46
C VAL A 102 3.69 -8.55 -1.09
N PHE A 103 4.01 -9.36 -0.08
CA PHE A 103 3.60 -9.07 1.30
C PHE A 103 4.14 -7.71 1.77
N GLY A 104 5.43 -7.44 1.54
CA GLY A 104 6.07 -6.17 1.88
C GLY A 104 5.48 -4.99 1.11
N VAL A 105 5.29 -5.13 -0.20
CA VAL A 105 4.67 -4.13 -1.08
C VAL A 105 3.28 -3.76 -0.57
N MET A 106 2.39 -4.75 -0.44
CA MET A 106 0.98 -4.52 -0.12
C MET A 106 0.79 -4.01 1.30
N GLY A 107 1.58 -4.52 2.25
CA GLY A 107 1.64 -3.98 3.61
C GLY A 107 2.08 -2.53 3.63
N TYR A 108 3.17 -2.20 2.94
CA TYR A 108 3.63 -0.82 2.82
C TYR A 108 2.56 0.08 2.21
N TYR A 109 2.00 -0.28 1.05
CA TYR A 109 0.97 0.53 0.36
C TYR A 109 -0.28 0.78 1.21
N THR A 110 -0.70 -0.19 1.99
CA THR A 110 -1.91 -0.06 2.83
C THR A 110 -1.71 0.92 3.98
N PHE A 111 -0.51 0.95 4.58
CA PHE A 111 -0.22 1.81 5.73
C PHE A 111 0.50 3.12 5.35
N LYS A 112 0.98 3.24 4.10
CA LYS A 112 1.65 4.43 3.57
C LYS A 112 0.81 5.71 3.71
N PRO A 113 -0.50 5.75 3.39
CA PRO A 113 -1.28 6.96 3.56
C PRO A 113 -1.24 7.46 5.01
N LYS A 114 -1.41 6.54 5.97
CA LYS A 114 -1.36 6.87 7.40
C LYS A 114 0.03 7.32 7.85
N PHE A 115 1.07 6.70 7.31
CA PHE A 115 2.44 7.16 7.51
C PHE A 115 2.64 8.59 6.99
N LEU A 116 2.15 8.92 5.79
CA LEU A 116 2.26 10.28 5.24
C LEU A 116 1.46 11.31 6.05
N GLU A 117 0.27 10.94 6.54
CA GLU A 117 -0.50 11.77 7.49
C GLU A 117 0.25 12.01 8.80
N SER A 118 0.92 10.97 9.33
CA SER A 118 1.57 11.06 10.63
C SER A 118 2.92 11.78 10.59
N GLN A 119 3.79 11.41 9.64
CA GLN A 119 5.15 11.93 9.54
C GLN A 119 5.20 13.32 8.90
N TYR A 120 4.52 13.50 7.77
CA TYR A 120 4.61 14.72 6.96
C TYR A 120 3.41 15.66 7.18
N LYS A 121 2.51 15.31 8.11
CA LYS A 121 1.26 16.04 8.43
C LYS A 121 0.43 16.40 7.19
N LYS A 122 0.49 15.56 6.14
CA LYS A 122 -0.33 15.75 4.94
C LYS A 122 -1.78 15.38 5.23
N SER A 123 -2.71 16.06 4.56
CA SER A 123 -4.13 15.67 4.62
C SER A 123 -4.34 14.26 4.11
N ALA A 124 -5.37 13.58 4.60
CA ALA A 124 -5.75 12.24 4.14
C ALA A 124 -5.95 12.19 2.61
N SER A 125 -6.51 13.25 2.01
CA SER A 125 -6.68 13.33 0.55
C SER A 125 -5.35 13.36 -0.19
N THR A 126 -4.42 14.21 0.23
CA THR A 126 -3.08 14.35 -0.37
C THR A 126 -2.27 13.07 -0.20
N ALA A 127 -2.30 12.48 1.01
CA ALA A 127 -1.61 11.24 1.32
C ALA A 127 -2.10 10.07 0.47
N ASN A 128 -3.42 9.91 0.31
CA ASN A 128 -4.00 8.87 -0.53
C ASN A 128 -3.73 9.10 -2.03
N LEU A 129 -3.84 10.36 -2.50
CA LEU A 129 -3.57 10.71 -3.89
C LEU A 129 -2.14 10.32 -4.32
N PHE A 130 -1.13 10.76 -3.55
CA PHE A 130 0.25 10.42 -3.84
C PHE A 130 0.56 8.94 -3.60
N SER A 131 -0.03 8.31 -2.59
CA SER A 131 0.15 6.87 -2.39
C SER A 131 -0.35 6.05 -3.57
N GLY A 132 -1.49 6.44 -4.16
CA GLY A 132 -2.06 5.82 -5.35
C GLY A 132 -1.21 6.08 -6.60
N ILE A 133 -1.00 7.35 -6.96
CA ILE A 133 -0.32 7.73 -8.22
C ILE A 133 1.10 7.17 -8.29
N VAL A 134 1.86 7.29 -7.19
CA VAL A 134 3.27 6.82 -7.13
C VAL A 134 3.39 5.31 -7.29
N GLY A 135 2.34 4.55 -6.94
CA GLY A 135 2.35 3.11 -7.10
C GLY A 135 1.84 2.64 -8.46
N THR A 136 0.73 3.20 -8.94
CA THR A 136 0.01 2.63 -10.09
C THR A 136 0.56 3.11 -11.44
N VAL A 137 0.84 4.42 -11.57
CA VAL A 137 1.28 4.99 -12.86
C VAL A 137 2.67 4.49 -13.25
N PRO A 138 3.68 4.53 -12.35
CA PRO A 138 4.98 3.94 -12.63
C PRO A 138 4.91 2.44 -12.94
N ALA A 139 4.12 1.68 -12.19
CA ALA A 139 3.97 0.24 -12.44
C ALA A 139 3.37 -0.07 -13.81
N ALA A 140 2.42 0.74 -14.29
CA ALA A 140 1.88 0.60 -15.65
C ALA A 140 2.95 0.86 -16.72
N ILE A 141 3.79 1.88 -16.54
CA ILE A 141 4.93 2.17 -17.42
C ILE A 141 5.90 0.98 -17.41
N GLY A 142 6.24 0.47 -16.22
CA GLY A 142 7.11 -0.69 -16.03
C GLY A 142 6.60 -1.94 -16.74
N LEU A 143 5.30 -2.22 -16.65
CA LEU A 143 4.66 -3.36 -17.31
C LEU A 143 4.76 -3.27 -18.84
N LEU A 144 4.51 -2.08 -19.41
CA LEU A 144 4.60 -1.86 -20.86
C LEU A 144 6.05 -1.96 -21.37
N LEU A 145 7.00 -1.33 -20.67
CA LEU A 145 8.42 -1.40 -21.02
C LEU A 145 8.97 -2.82 -20.89
N GLY A 146 8.58 -3.55 -19.84
CA GLY A 146 8.96 -4.95 -19.64
C GLY A 146 8.38 -5.87 -20.71
N GLY A 147 7.10 -5.69 -21.08
CA GLY A 147 6.47 -6.45 -22.16
C GLY A 147 7.13 -6.21 -23.52
N ALA A 148 7.43 -4.94 -23.83
CA ALA A 148 8.16 -4.58 -25.04
C ALA A 148 9.58 -5.18 -25.04
N TYR A 149 10.30 -5.10 -23.92
CA TYR A 149 11.63 -5.69 -23.77
C TYR A 149 11.64 -7.20 -24.02
N LEU A 150 10.69 -7.93 -23.42
CA LEU A 150 10.56 -9.38 -23.64
C LEU A 150 10.27 -9.73 -25.10
N THR A 151 9.41 -8.94 -25.75
CA THR A 151 8.99 -9.19 -27.14
C THR A 151 10.12 -8.92 -28.14
N TYR A 152 10.83 -7.80 -27.99
CA TYR A 152 11.82 -7.37 -28.98
C TYR A 152 13.24 -7.91 -28.74
N VAL A 153 13.62 -8.12 -27.48
CA VAL A 153 14.99 -8.53 -27.13
C VAL A 153 15.10 -10.05 -26.99
N GLN A 154 14.00 -10.74 -26.62
CA GLN A 154 13.98 -12.18 -26.31
C GLN A 154 15.20 -12.61 -25.47
N PRO A 155 15.42 -11.99 -24.28
CA PRO A 155 16.60 -12.23 -23.48
C PRO A 155 16.68 -13.67 -23.00
N GLY A 156 17.89 -14.25 -22.97
CA GLY A 156 18.10 -15.57 -22.39
C GLY A 156 17.75 -15.63 -20.90
N PRO A 157 17.50 -16.82 -20.33
CA PRO A 157 17.00 -16.98 -18.96
C PRO A 157 17.92 -16.38 -17.89
N LEU A 158 19.25 -16.47 -18.09
CA LEU A 158 20.22 -15.86 -17.18
C LEU A 158 20.18 -14.33 -17.25
N GLN A 159 20.09 -13.76 -18.45
CA GLN A 159 20.03 -12.30 -18.64
C GLN A 159 18.73 -11.74 -18.03
N LEU A 160 17.60 -12.41 -18.29
CA LEU A 160 16.30 -12.01 -17.78
C LEU A 160 16.25 -12.05 -16.24
N THR A 161 16.62 -13.19 -15.65
CA THR A 161 16.60 -13.34 -14.18
C THR A 161 17.60 -12.39 -13.50
N SER A 162 18.79 -12.18 -14.08
CA SER A 162 19.76 -11.23 -13.53
C SER A 162 19.27 -9.79 -13.61
N PHE A 163 18.67 -9.39 -14.73
CA PHE A 163 18.10 -8.06 -14.91
C PHE A 163 17.02 -7.78 -13.87
N ILE A 164 16.10 -8.73 -13.68
CA ILE A 164 15.05 -8.61 -12.66
C ILE A 164 15.71 -8.45 -11.29
N THR A 165 16.59 -9.35 -10.86
CA THR A 165 17.24 -9.26 -9.54
C THR A 165 17.95 -7.92 -9.31
N VAL A 166 18.68 -7.38 -10.30
CA VAL A 166 19.35 -6.07 -10.20
C VAL A 166 18.35 -4.95 -10.01
N VAL A 167 17.32 -4.91 -10.85
CA VAL A 167 16.24 -3.92 -10.80
C VAL A 167 15.55 -3.96 -9.43
N GLU A 168 15.32 -5.16 -8.91
CA GLU A 168 14.70 -5.36 -7.61
C GLU A 168 15.58 -4.92 -6.43
N LEU A 169 16.89 -5.13 -6.51
CA LEU A 169 17.87 -4.61 -5.56
C LEU A 169 17.91 -3.07 -5.58
N LEU A 170 17.86 -2.43 -6.75
CA LEU A 170 17.73 -0.97 -6.83
C LEU A 170 16.43 -0.48 -6.19
N GLY A 171 15.32 -1.22 -6.38
CA GLY A 171 14.08 -0.98 -5.66
C GLY A 171 14.23 -1.09 -4.13
N THR A 172 15.00 -2.06 -3.63
CA THR A 172 15.25 -2.21 -2.18
C THR A 172 15.99 -1.01 -1.58
N MET A 173 16.90 -0.39 -2.35
CA MET A 173 17.64 0.80 -1.92
C MET A 173 16.72 1.99 -1.65
N SER A 174 15.59 2.10 -2.37
CA SER A 174 14.61 3.17 -2.10
C SER A 174 14.02 3.08 -0.68
N TYR A 175 13.77 1.87 -0.17
CA TYR A 175 13.27 1.66 1.19
C TYR A 175 14.36 1.91 2.24
N VAL A 176 15.62 1.62 1.91
CA VAL A 176 16.76 1.99 2.76
C VAL A 176 16.86 3.51 2.89
N SER A 177 16.79 4.24 1.77
CA SER A 177 16.78 5.70 1.79
C SER A 177 15.60 6.25 2.61
N ALA A 178 14.42 5.65 2.46
CA ALA A 178 13.21 6.07 3.16
C ALA A 178 13.29 5.91 4.70
N LEU A 179 14.18 5.08 5.25
CA LEU A 179 14.45 5.04 6.69
C LEU A 179 15.00 6.36 7.24
N PHE A 180 15.69 7.13 6.39
CA PHE A 180 16.32 8.40 6.75
C PHE A 180 15.50 9.62 6.33
N LEU A 181 14.49 9.43 5.47
CA LEU A 181 13.59 10.49 5.01
C LEU A 181 12.44 10.65 6.00
N GLY A 182 12.70 11.39 7.08
CA GLY A 182 11.69 11.78 8.06
C GLY A 182 11.57 13.29 8.21
N CYS A 183 10.63 13.72 9.05
CA CYS A 183 10.57 15.11 9.51
C CYS A 183 10.91 15.17 11.00
N PRO A 184 11.38 16.33 11.51
CA PRO A 184 11.54 16.55 12.94
C PRO A 184 10.24 16.24 13.67
N GLN A 185 10.32 15.49 14.77
CA GLN A 185 9.16 15.19 15.59
C GLN A 185 8.69 16.47 16.30
N THR A 186 7.42 16.80 16.12
CA THR A 186 6.76 17.86 16.88
C THR A 186 6.41 17.33 18.27
N THR A 187 6.50 18.19 19.27
CA THR A 187 6.21 17.82 20.65
C THR A 187 4.70 17.81 20.88
N TYR A 188 4.28 17.00 21.84
CA TYR A 188 2.91 16.99 22.31
C TYR A 188 2.90 17.38 23.79
N ALA A 189 2.37 18.56 24.08
CA ALA A 189 2.11 18.97 25.45
C ALA A 189 0.83 18.28 25.96
N ALA A 190 0.85 17.84 27.22
CA ALA A 190 -0.29 17.27 27.92
C ALA A 190 -0.92 16.01 27.28
N LEU A 191 -0.09 15.06 26.83
CA LEU A 191 -0.61 13.74 26.45
C LEU A 191 -1.11 12.95 27.67
N PRO A 192 -2.19 12.17 27.53
CA PRO A 192 -2.56 11.19 28.55
C PRO A 192 -1.44 10.15 28.67
N VAL A 193 -0.83 10.02 29.86
CA VAL A 193 0.23 9.04 30.13
C VAL A 193 -0.40 7.79 30.71
N ASN A 194 -0.39 6.71 29.92
CA ASN A 194 -0.87 5.36 30.25
C ASN A 194 -2.39 5.28 30.52
N ASN A 195 -2.94 4.06 30.63
CA ASN A 195 -4.36 3.74 30.92
C ASN A 195 -4.90 4.30 32.26
N ALA A 196 -4.18 5.19 32.92
CA ALA A 196 -4.66 6.01 33.99
C ALA A 196 -5.04 7.38 33.40
N ASN A 197 -6.10 8.01 33.90
CA ASN A 197 -6.52 9.36 33.50
C ASN A 197 -5.51 10.45 33.95
N THR A 198 -4.22 10.13 33.96
CA THR A 198 -3.12 10.95 34.42
C THR A 198 -2.45 11.54 33.18
N TYR A 199 -2.85 12.75 32.84
CA TYR A 199 -2.15 13.57 31.84
C TYR A 199 -0.72 13.80 32.35
N GLY A 200 0.25 13.82 31.43
CA GLY A 200 1.66 14.07 31.76
C GLY A 200 1.81 15.22 32.76
N ALA A 201 2.75 15.04 33.68
CA ALA A 201 2.88 15.69 34.99
C ALA A 201 3.01 17.23 35.03
N ASP A 202 2.67 17.98 33.98
CA ASP A 202 3.07 19.40 33.85
C ASP A 202 1.98 20.42 33.47
N LEU A 203 0.68 20.11 33.52
CA LEU A 203 -0.33 21.16 33.26
C LEU A 203 -1.20 21.50 34.47
N MET A 204 -0.57 22.13 35.47
CA MET A 204 -1.30 22.91 36.49
C MET A 204 -2.13 24.06 35.89
N CYS A 205 -1.82 24.51 34.66
CA CYS A 205 -2.51 25.60 33.97
C CYS A 205 -3.94 25.24 33.49
N ASN A 206 -4.29 23.95 33.38
CA ASN A 206 -5.62 23.52 32.95
C ASN A 206 -6.50 23.02 34.12
N THR A 207 -6.07 23.22 35.37
CA THR A 207 -6.75 22.73 36.58
C THR A 207 -8.17 23.27 36.77
N ASN A 208 -8.47 24.42 36.17
CA ASN A 208 -9.79 25.05 36.24
C ASN A 208 -10.79 24.54 35.18
N CYS A 209 -10.39 23.63 34.28
CA CYS A 209 -11.26 23.17 33.20
C CYS A 209 -11.55 21.67 33.29
N SER A 210 -12.84 21.32 33.40
CA SER A 210 -13.31 19.95 33.20
C SER A 210 -13.41 19.64 31.70
N CYS A 211 -12.26 19.37 31.07
CA CYS A 211 -12.20 19.21 29.61
C CYS A 211 -12.81 17.88 29.13
N PRO A 212 -13.61 17.89 28.06
CA PRO A 212 -14.08 16.67 27.43
C PRO A 212 -12.90 15.92 26.80
N GLN A 213 -12.94 14.58 26.86
CA GLN A 213 -11.97 13.67 26.22
C GLN A 213 -12.15 13.60 24.70
N LYS A 214 -12.27 14.77 24.05
CA LYS A 214 -12.48 14.89 22.62
C LYS A 214 -11.20 15.40 21.97
N PHE A 215 -10.59 14.56 21.16
CA PHE A 215 -9.36 14.90 20.43
C PHE A 215 -9.66 15.93 19.34
N GLN A 216 -9.11 17.13 19.49
CA GLN A 216 -9.25 18.25 18.55
C GLN A 216 -7.95 19.07 18.60
N PRO A 217 -6.88 18.59 17.95
CA PRO A 217 -5.54 19.12 18.17
C PRO A 217 -5.46 20.59 17.74
N ILE A 218 -4.65 21.34 18.48
CA ILE A 218 -4.25 22.71 18.11
C ILE A 218 -2.73 22.82 18.12
N CYS A 219 -2.21 23.69 17.27
CA CYS A 219 -0.80 24.02 17.20
C CYS A 219 -0.53 25.32 17.96
N GLY A 220 0.51 25.32 18.80
CA GLY A 220 1.00 26.51 19.47
C GLY A 220 1.58 27.55 18.50
N PRO A 221 1.70 28.82 18.93
CA PRO A 221 2.28 29.89 18.13
C PRO A 221 3.77 29.68 17.81
N ASP A 222 4.44 28.73 18.48
CA ASP A 222 5.80 28.28 18.22
C ASP A 222 5.91 27.37 16.97
N ASN A 223 4.79 26.96 16.39
CA ASN A 223 4.70 26.02 15.26
C ASN A 223 5.43 24.69 15.50
N TYR A 224 5.55 24.28 16.77
CA TYR A 224 6.30 23.09 17.17
C TYR A 224 5.56 22.25 18.21
N THR A 225 4.85 22.88 19.15
CA THR A 225 4.14 22.20 20.23
C THR A 225 2.66 21.98 19.90
N ASN A 226 2.22 20.73 19.87
CA ASN A 226 0.81 20.35 19.71
C ASN A 226 0.14 20.16 21.07
N TYR A 227 -1.14 20.52 21.16
CA TYR A 227 -1.97 20.27 22.34
C TYR A 227 -3.15 19.37 21.97
N PHE A 228 -3.61 18.54 22.92
CA PHE A 228 -4.71 17.59 22.70
C PHE A 228 -6.02 18.27 22.26
N SER A 229 -6.33 19.42 22.85
CA SER A 229 -7.36 20.35 22.38
C SER A 229 -7.17 21.76 22.93
N ALA A 230 -7.94 22.73 22.41
CA ALA A 230 -7.97 24.09 22.93
C ALA A 230 -8.33 24.16 24.43
N CYS A 231 -9.20 23.27 24.92
CA CYS A 231 -9.50 23.18 26.34
C CYS A 231 -8.28 22.68 27.13
N PHE A 232 -7.57 21.65 26.64
CA PHE A 232 -6.36 21.16 27.30
C PHE A 232 -5.21 22.17 27.30
N ALA A 233 -5.20 23.12 26.36
CA ALA A 233 -4.28 24.26 26.35
C ALA A 233 -4.74 25.44 27.24
N GLY A 234 -5.89 25.32 27.93
CA GLY A 234 -6.42 26.36 28.80
C GLY A 234 -6.88 27.62 28.06
N CYS A 235 -7.32 27.49 26.80
CA CYS A 235 -7.83 28.60 26.00
C CYS A 235 -9.26 28.98 26.41
N SER A 236 -9.57 30.28 26.43
CA SER A 236 -10.91 30.78 26.72
C SER A 236 -11.93 30.38 25.62
N PRO A 237 -13.21 30.08 25.94
CA PRO A 237 -14.23 29.81 24.91
C PRO A 237 -14.53 31.01 24.00
N GLN A 238 -14.21 32.22 24.46
CA GLN A 238 -14.52 33.49 23.80
C GLN A 238 -13.44 33.94 22.81
N SER A 239 -12.26 33.31 22.82
CA SER A 239 -11.08 33.73 22.05
C SER A 239 -10.98 33.09 20.65
N LEU A 240 -12.12 32.72 20.06
CA LEU A 240 -12.21 32.11 18.75
C LEU A 240 -12.21 33.16 17.63
N ILE A 241 -11.11 33.23 16.88
CA ILE A 241 -10.99 34.06 15.68
C ILE A 241 -11.01 33.15 14.46
N SER A 242 -12.01 33.29 13.59
CA SER A 242 -12.07 32.54 12.33
C SER A 242 -11.48 33.38 11.20
N MET A 243 -10.23 33.10 10.80
CA MET A 243 -9.57 33.72 9.64
C MET A 243 -9.41 32.70 8.52
N ASN A 244 -9.82 33.03 7.29
CA ASN A 244 -9.69 32.16 6.11
C ASN A 244 -10.22 30.72 6.29
N GLY A 245 -11.20 30.53 7.18
CA GLY A 245 -11.80 29.22 7.43
C GLY A 245 -11.06 28.34 8.43
N THR A 246 -9.94 28.79 9.00
CA THR A 246 -9.25 28.17 10.14
C THR A 246 -9.64 28.85 11.45
N LYS A 247 -9.93 28.05 12.49
CA LYS A 247 -10.18 28.58 13.83
C LYS A 247 -8.85 28.85 14.52
N GLN A 248 -8.72 30.03 15.09
CA GLN A 248 -7.60 30.44 15.92
C GLN A 248 -8.08 30.69 17.35
N TYR A 249 -7.23 30.37 18.32
CA TYR A 249 -7.51 30.46 19.75
C TYR A 249 -6.49 31.39 20.41
N SER A 250 -6.95 32.42 21.11
CA SER A 250 -6.11 33.26 21.98
C SER A 250 -6.32 32.95 23.47
N ASP A 251 -5.53 33.61 24.33
CA ASP A 251 -5.68 33.56 25.79
C ASP A 251 -5.60 32.14 26.37
N CYS A 252 -4.59 31.39 25.93
CA CYS A 252 -4.35 30.02 26.36
C CYS A 252 -3.36 30.00 27.53
N SER A 253 -3.81 29.54 28.71
CA SER A 253 -3.01 29.56 29.95
C SER A 253 -1.81 28.62 29.93
N CYS A 254 -1.77 27.65 29.01
CA CYS A 254 -0.73 26.64 28.92
C CYS A 254 0.26 26.90 27.77
N ILE A 255 0.16 28.06 27.12
CA ILE A 255 1.02 28.47 26.02
C ILE A 255 1.83 29.68 26.49
N ASP A 256 3.11 29.47 26.77
CA ASP A 256 4.00 30.52 27.30
C ASP A 256 4.40 31.58 26.25
N SER A 257 4.15 31.31 24.97
CA SER A 257 4.52 32.19 23.86
C SER A 257 3.37 33.13 23.48
N PRO A 258 3.60 34.45 23.37
CA PRO A 258 2.58 35.38 22.92
C PRO A 258 2.20 35.06 21.47
N GLY A 259 0.93 34.80 21.23
CA GLY A 259 0.45 34.48 19.89
C GLY A 259 -0.91 33.78 19.91
N VAL A 260 -1.35 33.39 18.73
CA VAL A 260 -2.64 32.73 18.51
C VAL A 260 -2.37 31.28 18.12
N ALA A 261 -3.01 30.34 18.81
CA ALA A 261 -2.92 28.93 18.46
C ALA A 261 -3.88 28.62 17.30
N THR A 262 -3.49 27.71 16.40
CA THR A 262 -4.29 27.37 15.21
C THR A 262 -4.88 25.97 15.32
N GLU A 263 -6.08 25.78 14.75
CA GLU A 263 -6.68 24.44 14.63
C GLU A 263 -5.86 23.52 13.73
N GLY A 264 -5.61 22.29 14.20
CA GLY A 264 -4.81 21.29 13.49
C GLY A 264 -3.51 20.92 14.19
N PHE A 265 -2.70 20.10 13.52
CA PHE A 265 -1.35 19.77 13.97
C PHE A 265 -0.36 20.84 13.48
N CYS A 266 0.72 21.05 14.23
CA CYS A 266 1.85 21.83 13.74
C CYS A 266 2.47 21.17 12.51
N GLU A 267 2.73 21.97 11.48
CA GLU A 267 3.39 21.51 10.26
C GLU A 267 4.91 21.49 10.46
N PRO A 268 5.54 20.30 10.53
CA PRO A 268 6.98 20.23 10.68
C PRO A 268 7.68 20.73 9.42
N ASN A 269 8.81 21.43 9.59
CA ASN A 269 9.66 21.79 8.46
C ASN A 269 10.39 20.54 7.94
N CYS A 270 9.81 19.93 6.91
CA CYS A 270 10.31 18.70 6.30
C CYS A 270 11.36 18.93 5.19
N GLY A 271 11.68 20.18 4.83
CA GLY A 271 12.47 20.49 3.64
C GLY A 271 11.90 19.79 2.39
N ASN A 272 12.77 19.13 1.61
CA ASN A 272 12.39 18.37 0.41
C ASN A 272 12.16 16.87 0.69
N ASN A 273 12.12 16.44 1.95
CA ASN A 273 12.10 15.00 2.29
C ASN A 273 10.81 14.31 1.80
N PHE A 274 9.69 15.03 1.75
CA PHE A 274 8.43 14.49 1.23
C PHE A 274 8.55 14.23 -0.28
N GLU A 275 9.00 15.24 -1.03
CA GLU A 275 9.17 15.19 -2.49
C GLU A 275 10.17 14.11 -2.89
N ILE A 276 11.30 14.00 -2.16
CA ILE A 276 12.31 12.96 -2.39
C ILE A 276 11.72 11.57 -2.15
N LEU A 277 10.95 11.37 -1.07
CA LEU A 277 10.31 10.08 -0.79
C LEU A 277 9.33 9.69 -1.91
N ILE A 278 8.54 10.64 -2.40
CA ILE A 278 7.59 10.44 -3.51
C ILE A 278 8.35 10.08 -4.79
N LEU A 279 9.44 10.77 -5.12
CA LEU A 279 10.26 10.50 -6.29
C LEU A 279 10.91 9.12 -6.24
N LEU A 280 11.53 8.76 -5.11
CA LEU A 280 12.14 7.44 -4.92
C LEU A 280 11.12 6.32 -5.03
N GLY A 281 9.93 6.52 -4.45
CA GLY A 281 8.81 5.59 -4.57
C GLY A 281 8.36 5.42 -6.03
N ALA A 282 8.35 6.50 -6.82
CA ALA A 282 7.94 6.44 -8.22
C ALA A 282 8.95 5.66 -9.06
N ILE A 283 10.24 5.91 -8.87
CA ILE A 283 11.33 5.17 -9.53
C ILE A 283 11.25 3.67 -9.16
N ALA A 284 11.05 3.35 -7.87
CA ALA A 284 10.86 1.99 -7.42
C ALA A 284 9.59 1.34 -7.98
N GLY A 285 8.54 2.13 -8.26
CA GLY A 285 7.30 1.68 -8.87
C GLY A 285 7.42 1.27 -10.33
N ILE A 286 8.25 1.95 -11.15
CA ILE A 286 8.55 1.54 -12.55
C ILE A 286 9.18 0.14 -12.58
N ILE A 287 9.94 -0.13 -11.54
CA ILE A 287 10.77 -1.30 -11.33
C ILE A 287 9.98 -2.45 -10.66
N GLY A 288 8.84 -2.14 -10.04
CA GLY A 288 8.10 -3.08 -9.21
C GLY A 288 7.35 -4.14 -10.03
N ARG A 289 7.36 -5.39 -9.56
CA ARG A 289 6.52 -6.46 -10.12
C ARG A 289 5.05 -6.19 -9.74
N PRO A 290 4.12 -5.96 -10.70
CA PRO A 290 2.71 -5.89 -10.40
C PRO A 290 2.20 -7.31 -10.16
N ALA A 291 2.18 -7.75 -8.91
CA ALA A 291 1.64 -9.05 -8.55
C ALA A 291 0.31 -8.89 -7.81
N MET A 292 -0.77 -9.22 -8.52
CA MET A 292 -2.11 -9.32 -7.98
C MET A 292 -2.32 -10.72 -7.42
N ALA A 293 -1.75 -10.99 -6.25
CA ALA A 293 -2.18 -12.05 -5.34
C ALA A 293 -1.49 -11.84 -3.98
N ALA A 294 -2.05 -10.96 -3.15
CA ALA A 294 -1.64 -10.84 -1.76
C ALA A 294 -2.76 -11.31 -0.84
N PHE A 295 -2.48 -12.40 -0.14
CA PHE A 295 -3.33 -12.95 0.91
C PHE A 295 -3.59 -11.93 2.04
N ILE A 296 -4.57 -12.26 2.88
CA ILE A 296 -5.09 -11.50 4.01
C ILE A 296 -4.12 -11.29 5.22
N PRO A 297 -2.91 -11.90 5.39
CA PRO A 297 -2.13 -11.67 6.62
C PRO A 297 -1.37 -10.34 6.67
N TYR A 298 -1.10 -9.66 5.55
CA TYR A 298 -0.30 -8.42 5.58
C TYR A 298 -0.93 -7.27 6.41
N PRO A 299 -2.26 -7.00 6.37
CA PRO A 299 -2.85 -5.98 7.21
C PRO A 299 -2.73 -6.29 8.70
N LEU A 300 -2.75 -7.58 9.08
CA LEU A 300 -2.60 -7.99 10.47
C LEU A 300 -1.19 -7.73 10.98
N VAL A 301 -0.17 -8.10 10.20
CA VAL A 301 1.23 -7.91 10.59
C VAL A 301 1.61 -6.43 10.58
N TYR A 302 1.31 -5.71 9.49
CA TYR A 302 1.59 -4.27 9.43
C TYR A 302 0.73 -3.49 10.44
N GLY A 303 -0.52 -3.89 10.67
CA GLY A 303 -1.38 -3.30 11.69
C GLY A 303 -0.79 -3.48 13.09
N TRP A 304 -0.38 -4.70 13.45
CA TRP A 304 0.27 -4.96 14.73
C TRP A 304 1.57 -4.16 14.89
N VAL A 305 2.44 -4.17 13.87
CA VAL A 305 3.72 -3.43 13.89
C VAL A 305 3.51 -1.92 14.01
N THR A 306 2.59 -1.34 13.25
CA THR A 306 2.31 0.10 13.30
C THR A 306 1.62 0.53 14.60
N ASN A 307 0.80 -0.34 15.19
CA ASN A 307 0.19 -0.08 16.50
C ASN A 307 1.23 0.05 17.63
N THR A 308 2.41 -0.58 17.50
CA THR A 308 3.50 -0.39 18.49
C THR A 308 4.09 1.02 18.49
N ALA A 309 3.85 1.81 17.44
CA ALA A 309 4.25 3.21 17.37
C ALA A 309 3.16 4.16 17.93
N CYS A 310 2.02 3.64 18.39
CA CYS A 310 0.96 4.50 18.91
C CYS A 310 1.30 5.06 20.30
N GLU A 311 1.19 6.38 20.45
CA GLU A 311 1.36 7.08 21.73
C GLU A 311 0.01 7.39 22.37
N VAL A 312 -0.99 7.79 21.57
CA VAL A 312 -2.32 8.18 22.07
C VAL A 312 -3.39 7.38 21.38
N TRP A 313 -4.13 6.60 22.16
CA TRP A 313 -5.27 5.85 21.69
C TRP A 313 -6.57 6.63 21.85
N GLU A 314 -7.45 6.52 20.87
CA GLU A 314 -8.83 6.97 21.04
C GLU A 314 -9.54 6.09 22.07
N SER A 315 -10.26 6.71 23.02
CA SER A 315 -11.14 6.01 23.95
C SER A 315 -12.58 6.42 23.69
N LYS A 316 -13.41 5.46 23.29
CA LYS A 316 -14.85 5.65 23.09
C LYS A 316 -15.60 4.63 23.92
N CYS A 317 -16.43 5.11 24.85
CA CYS A 317 -17.27 4.26 25.70
C CYS A 317 -16.49 3.15 26.44
N GLY A 318 -15.28 3.48 26.92
CA GLY A 318 -14.40 2.55 27.64
C GLY A 318 -13.69 1.52 26.75
N LYS A 319 -13.82 1.61 25.42
CA LYS A 319 -13.10 0.78 24.45
C LYS A 319 -12.05 1.60 23.72
N THR A 320 -10.88 0.99 23.55
CA THR A 320 -9.77 1.53 22.76
C THR A 320 -10.11 1.43 21.27
N GLY A 321 -10.02 2.56 20.56
CA GLY A 321 -10.31 2.70 19.14
C GLY A 321 -9.05 2.91 18.30
N ASN A 322 -9.12 3.82 17.34
CA ASN A 322 -7.99 4.13 16.47
C ASN A 322 -6.87 4.84 17.23
N CYS A 323 -5.64 4.70 16.74
CA CYS A 323 -4.55 5.53 17.23
C CYS A 323 -4.68 6.96 16.68
N LEU A 324 -4.61 7.94 17.59
CA LEU A 324 -4.75 9.37 17.30
C LEU A 324 -3.38 10.02 17.03
N VAL A 325 -2.37 9.62 17.79
CA VAL A 325 -1.00 10.15 17.69
C VAL A 325 -0.02 9.00 17.66
N TYR A 326 0.83 8.98 16.64
CA TYR A 326 1.93 8.04 16.52
C TYR A 326 3.25 8.75 16.76
N ASP A 327 4.18 8.02 17.39
CA ASP A 327 5.59 8.36 17.39
C ASP A 327 6.12 8.25 15.95
N SER A 328 6.50 9.40 15.42
CA SER A 328 6.93 9.57 14.03
C SER A 328 8.14 8.70 13.68
N ASP A 329 9.14 8.62 14.57
CA ASP A 329 10.37 7.86 14.32
C ASP A 329 10.15 6.36 14.46
N LYS A 330 9.41 5.92 15.47
CA LYS A 330 9.00 4.51 15.60
C LYS A 330 8.19 4.09 14.38
N PHE A 331 7.20 4.87 13.95
CA PHE A 331 6.40 4.52 12.79
C PHE A 331 7.27 4.41 11.52
N ARG A 332 8.15 5.38 11.26
CA ARG A 332 9.09 5.34 10.11
C ARG A 332 9.92 4.07 10.11
N ASN A 333 10.62 3.80 11.22
CA ASN A 333 11.54 2.68 11.34
C ASN A 333 10.83 1.32 11.29
N ARG A 334 9.66 1.20 11.92
CA ARG A 334 8.89 -0.04 11.96
C ARG A 334 8.28 -0.38 10.60
N LEU A 335 7.69 0.60 9.92
CA LEU A 335 7.06 0.41 8.61
C LEU A 335 8.10 0.07 7.53
N HIS A 336 9.16 0.87 7.43
CA HIS A 336 10.18 0.68 6.41
C HIS A 336 11.10 -0.49 6.74
N GLY A 337 11.44 -0.71 8.02
CA GLY A 337 12.27 -1.83 8.46
C GLY A 337 11.63 -3.19 8.23
N LEU A 338 10.33 -3.34 8.49
CA LEU A 338 9.59 -4.57 8.15
C LEU A 338 9.60 -4.82 6.63
N THR A 339 9.30 -3.77 5.85
CA THR A 339 9.30 -3.85 4.38
C THR A 339 10.68 -4.26 3.86
N LEU A 340 11.75 -3.64 4.36
CA LEU A 340 13.13 -3.94 3.99
C LEU A 340 13.51 -5.39 4.32
N THR A 341 13.09 -5.89 5.48
CA THR A 341 13.37 -7.27 5.90
C THR A 341 12.70 -8.28 4.98
N LEU A 342 11.43 -8.06 4.64
CA LEU A 342 10.69 -8.92 3.71
C LEU A 342 11.30 -8.88 2.29
N TYR A 343 11.72 -7.71 1.86
CA TYR A 343 12.39 -7.53 0.58
C TYR A 343 13.76 -8.21 0.53
N TYR A 344 14.54 -8.13 1.63
CA TYR A 344 15.81 -8.81 1.74
C TYR A 344 15.65 -10.33 1.61
N ILE A 345 14.65 -10.91 2.29
CA ILE A 345 14.32 -12.34 2.14
C ILE A 345 13.96 -12.66 0.68
N GLY A 346 13.14 -11.83 0.03
CA GLY A 346 12.82 -11.97 -1.39
C GLY A 346 14.07 -11.98 -2.28
N SER A 347 14.96 -11.00 -2.11
CA SER A 347 16.20 -10.87 -2.88
C SER A 347 17.13 -12.09 -2.75
N VAL A 348 17.17 -12.73 -1.57
CA VAL A 348 17.93 -13.97 -1.38
C VAL A 348 17.39 -15.09 -2.28
N PHE A 349 16.07 -15.23 -2.38
CA PHE A 349 15.45 -16.21 -3.28
C PHE A 349 15.67 -15.86 -4.75
N ASP A 350 15.62 -14.59 -5.15
CA ASP A 350 15.89 -14.18 -6.53
C ASP A 350 17.36 -14.45 -6.92
N ILE A 351 18.32 -14.27 -6.01
CA ILE A 351 19.72 -14.68 -6.22
C ILE A 351 19.82 -16.20 -6.42
N ILE A 352 19.12 -16.99 -5.61
CA ILE A 352 19.07 -18.45 -5.79
C ILE A 352 18.49 -18.81 -7.18
N VAL A 353 17.43 -18.12 -7.61
CA VAL A 353 16.83 -18.33 -8.95
C VAL A 353 17.82 -18.00 -10.06
N VAL A 354 18.60 -16.92 -9.95
CA VAL A 354 19.67 -16.59 -10.92
C VAL A 354 20.75 -17.67 -10.97
N LEU A 355 21.11 -18.25 -9.83
CA LEU A 355 22.10 -19.35 -9.80
C LEU A 355 21.55 -20.63 -10.45
N LEU A 356 20.25 -20.92 -10.27
CA LEU A 356 19.60 -22.08 -10.86
C LEU A 356 19.24 -21.88 -12.34
N SER A 357 18.97 -20.64 -12.79
CA SER A 357 18.57 -20.33 -14.17
C SER A 357 19.67 -20.62 -15.19
N LYS A 358 20.94 -20.73 -14.76
CA LYS A 358 22.06 -21.23 -15.56
C LYS A 358 21.82 -22.63 -16.15
N ARG A 359 20.89 -23.41 -15.60
CA ARG A 359 20.54 -24.76 -16.07
C ARG A 359 19.49 -24.74 -17.20
N ILE A 360 18.84 -23.60 -17.45
CA ILE A 360 17.82 -23.44 -18.47
C ILE A 360 18.52 -22.99 -19.75
N LYS A 361 18.35 -23.73 -20.85
CA LYS A 361 18.97 -23.43 -22.14
C LYS A 361 17.98 -22.86 -23.16
N ASN A 362 16.74 -23.36 -23.18
CA ASN A 362 15.77 -23.03 -24.24
C ASN A 362 14.50 -22.45 -23.59
N LEU A 363 14.32 -21.13 -23.65
CA LEU A 363 13.19 -20.42 -23.03
C LEU A 363 12.08 -20.06 -24.04
N TYR A 364 12.41 -19.99 -25.33
CA TYR A 364 11.52 -19.52 -26.41
C TYR A 364 11.34 -20.54 -27.55
N GLU A 365 11.84 -21.77 -27.40
CA GLU A 365 11.54 -22.84 -28.35
C GLU A 365 10.17 -23.41 -27.99
N ASP A 366 9.27 -23.44 -28.97
CA ASP A 366 7.97 -24.09 -28.86
C ASP A 366 8.18 -25.62 -28.97
N GLU A 367 7.56 -26.41 -28.07
CA GLU A 367 7.63 -27.89 -28.08
C GLU A 367 7.12 -28.52 -29.40
N GLU A 368 6.54 -27.73 -30.32
CA GLU A 368 6.03 -28.19 -31.63
C GLU A 368 7.14 -28.62 -32.61
N GLU A 369 8.40 -28.18 -32.43
CA GLU A 369 9.52 -28.59 -33.29
C GLU A 369 10.12 -29.95 -32.88
N GLU A 370 10.08 -30.34 -31.59
CA GLU A 370 10.59 -31.65 -31.15
C GLU A 370 9.71 -32.82 -31.64
N ASP A 371 8.39 -32.61 -31.72
CA ASP A 371 7.47 -33.64 -32.24
C ASP A 371 7.65 -33.85 -33.76
N GLN A 372 7.94 -32.79 -34.53
CA GLN A 372 8.21 -32.91 -35.98
C GLN A 372 9.55 -33.59 -36.28
N GLU A 373 10.60 -33.29 -35.50
CA GLU A 373 11.93 -33.90 -35.69
C GLU A 373 11.95 -35.38 -35.27
N SER A 374 11.07 -35.78 -34.34
CA SER A 374 10.89 -37.18 -33.96
C SER A 374 10.14 -38.00 -35.02
N ASP A 375 9.10 -37.43 -35.66
CA ASP A 375 8.35 -38.09 -36.72
C ASP A 375 9.14 -38.18 -38.04
N ASP A 376 9.95 -37.18 -38.38
CA ASP A 376 10.83 -37.22 -39.57
C ASP A 376 11.98 -38.23 -39.42
N ASN A 377 12.46 -38.47 -38.19
CA ASN A 377 13.47 -39.50 -37.90
C ASN A 377 12.88 -40.92 -37.85
N ILE A 378 11.57 -41.08 -37.61
CA ILE A 378 10.88 -42.36 -37.68
C ILE A 378 10.52 -42.73 -39.13
N ASN A 379 10.23 -41.74 -39.99
CA ASN A 379 9.88 -41.97 -41.40
C ASN A 379 11.09 -42.14 -42.35
N ASN A 380 12.31 -41.88 -41.88
CA ASN A 380 13.56 -42.04 -42.65
C ASN A 380 14.38 -43.28 -42.25
N LYS A 381 13.76 -44.26 -41.58
CA LYS A 381 14.38 -45.54 -41.20
C LYS A 381 13.51 -46.70 -41.62
#